data_AF-A0A1G9MBC1-F1
#
_entry.id   AF-A0A1G9MBC1-F1
#
_cell.length_a   1.000
_cell.length_b   1.000
_cell.length_c   1.000
_cell.angle_alpha   90.00
_cell.angle_beta   90.00
_cell.angle_gamma   90.00
#
_symmetry.space_group_name_H-M   'P 1'
#
loop_
_entity.id
_entity.type
_entity.pdbx_description
1 polymer ?
#
loop_
_entity_poly.entity_id
_entity_poly.type
_entity_poly.pdbx_seq_one_letter_code
_entity_poly.pdbx_strand_id
1 'polypeptide(L)'
;MTRKSSHLIEVVNLVYTVVKGSVLFWLALLSRGLVYGWVFAIKVILQYFASDNPQDIRFRDFIKQVEEVAYAKVISAMMTFFFSLGLTGWLLSLVNISQLSFAMFYIGGLAWLVWLVIVIYYVKTQSSSGENQFYQSLLEIKKDFQKVIFIFLLAFIFVWLTLTKTMLGWLLFPGIYFYLVGRIQKVQFKGVKS
;
A
#
# COMPACT_ATOMS: atom_id res chain seq x y z
N MET A 1 -12.73 -28.77 -23.29
CA MET A 1 -13.26 -27.53 -23.92
C MET A 1 -12.58 -26.33 -23.30
N THR A 2 -11.56 -25.79 -23.95
CA THR A 2 -10.80 -24.61 -23.50
C THR A 2 -11.61 -23.36 -23.83
N ARG A 3 -12.30 -22.81 -22.82
CA ARG A 3 -13.10 -21.59 -22.96
C ARG A 3 -12.13 -20.46 -23.31
N LYS A 4 -12.19 -19.98 -24.56
CA LYS A 4 -11.46 -18.81 -25.04
C LYS A 4 -11.96 -17.62 -24.23
N SER A 5 -11.31 -17.35 -23.10
CA SER A 5 -11.51 -16.16 -22.30
C SER A 5 -11.33 -14.97 -23.24
N SER A 6 -12.39 -14.22 -23.49
CA SER A 6 -12.30 -13.01 -24.28
C SER A 6 -11.35 -12.05 -23.57
N HIS A 7 -10.45 -11.41 -24.31
CA HIS A 7 -9.53 -10.40 -23.77
C HIS A 7 -10.29 -9.30 -22.98
N LEU A 8 -11.56 -9.07 -23.32
CA LEU A 8 -12.48 -8.21 -22.59
C LEU A 8 -12.77 -8.73 -21.18
N ILE A 9 -13.02 -10.04 -21.02
CA ILE A 9 -13.31 -10.66 -19.73
C ILE A 9 -12.09 -10.58 -18.81
N GLU A 10 -10.87 -10.73 -19.35
CA GLU A 10 -9.64 -10.58 -18.59
C GLU A 10 -9.43 -9.14 -18.09
N VAL A 11 -9.67 -8.15 -18.97
CA VAL A 11 -9.57 -6.73 -18.58
C VAL A 11 -10.63 -6.39 -17.53
N VAL A 12 -11.87 -6.84 -17.71
CA VAL A 12 -12.95 -6.61 -16.74
C VAL A 12 -12.62 -7.26 -15.39
N ASN A 13 -12.12 -8.50 -15.39
CA ASN A 13 -11.70 -9.18 -14.18
C ASN A 13 -10.54 -8.47 -13.48
N LEU A 14 -9.59 -7.93 -14.24
CA LEU A 14 -8.48 -7.16 -13.69
C LEU A 14 -8.97 -5.87 -13.05
N VAL A 15 -9.80 -5.09 -13.75
CA VAL A 15 -10.39 -3.85 -13.22
C VAL A 15 -11.20 -4.14 -11.95
N TYR A 16 -12.05 -5.17 -11.98
CA TYR A 16 -12.84 -5.59 -10.82
C TYR A 16 -11.94 -5.95 -9.64
N THR A 17 -10.87 -6.73 -9.87
CA THR A 17 -9.94 -7.16 -8.82
C THR A 17 -9.23 -5.97 -8.17
N VAL A 18 -8.78 -5.01 -8.99
CA VAL A 18 -8.12 -3.78 -8.55
C VAL A 18 -9.08 -2.90 -7.75
N VAL A 19 -10.28 -2.64 -8.27
CA VAL A 19 -11.29 -1.80 -7.60
C VAL A 19 -11.71 -2.43 -6.27
N LYS A 20 -11.98 -3.75 -6.26
CA LYS A 20 -12.31 -4.48 -5.03
C LYS A 20 -11.16 -4.42 -4.01
N GLY A 21 -9.91 -4.54 -4.47
CA GLY A 21 -8.73 -4.37 -3.62
C GLY A 21 -8.68 -2.99 -2.95
N SER A 22 -8.91 -1.91 -3.71
CA SER A 22 -9.00 -0.56 -3.17
C SER A 22 -10.11 -0.42 -2.13
N VAL A 23 -11.30 -0.93 -2.41
CA VAL A 23 -12.43 -0.89 -1.46
C VAL A 23 -12.08 -1.63 -0.18
N LEU A 24 -11.47 -2.82 -0.27
CA LEU A 24 -11.05 -3.59 0.90
C LEU A 24 -10.02 -2.84 1.74
N PHE A 25 -9.06 -2.16 1.12
CA PHE A 25 -8.08 -1.34 1.82
C PHE A 25 -8.75 -0.21 2.63
N TRP A 26 -9.63 0.57 2.00
CA TRP A 26 -10.31 1.67 2.68
C TRP A 26 -11.23 1.18 3.79
N LEU A 27 -11.97 0.09 3.57
CA LEU A 27 -12.80 -0.52 4.61
C LEU A 27 -11.96 -1.03 5.79
N ALA A 28 -10.81 -1.67 5.50
CA ALA A 28 -9.90 -2.14 6.54
C ALA A 28 -9.34 -0.97 7.36
N LEU A 29 -8.90 0.10 6.69
CA LEU A 29 -8.40 1.30 7.32
C LEU A 29 -9.47 1.96 8.23
N LEU A 30 -10.69 2.11 7.73
CA LEU A 30 -11.80 2.69 8.49
C LEU A 30 -12.21 1.81 9.67
N SER A 31 -12.20 0.49 9.53
CA SER A 31 -12.61 -0.45 10.58
C SER A 31 -11.70 -0.44 11.82
N ARG A 32 -10.43 -0.05 11.65
CA ARG A 32 -9.43 0.07 12.73
C ARG A 32 -9.08 1.52 13.08
N GLY A 33 -9.80 2.47 12.48
CA GLY A 33 -9.58 3.91 12.61
C GLY A 33 -8.45 4.42 11.70
N LEU A 34 -8.65 5.61 11.13
CA LEU A 34 -7.71 6.23 10.19
C LEU A 34 -6.30 6.42 10.76
N VAL A 35 -6.16 6.56 12.09
CA VAL A 35 -4.88 6.80 12.75
C VAL A 35 -4.06 5.52 12.93
N TYR A 36 -4.71 4.41 13.29
CA TYR A 36 -4.04 3.17 13.70
C TYR A 36 -4.23 2.02 12.71
N GLY A 37 -5.04 2.19 11.67
CA GLY A 37 -5.43 1.11 10.76
C GLY A 37 -4.53 0.91 9.53
N TRP A 38 -3.47 1.70 9.35
CA TRP A 38 -2.65 1.65 8.12
C TRP A 38 -1.94 0.31 7.93
N VAL A 39 -1.23 -0.16 8.96
CA VAL A 39 -0.50 -1.43 8.88
C VAL A 39 -1.48 -2.59 8.63
N PHE A 40 -2.59 -2.62 9.36
CA PHE A 40 -3.66 -3.59 9.13
C PHE A 40 -4.24 -3.54 7.70
N ALA A 41 -4.55 -2.35 7.18
CA ALA A 41 -5.08 -2.18 5.83
C ALA A 41 -4.08 -2.67 4.76
N ILE A 42 -2.80 -2.38 4.95
CA ILE A 42 -1.70 -2.83 4.09
C ILE A 42 -1.56 -4.36 4.16
N LYS A 43 -1.71 -4.94 5.35
CA LYS A 43 -1.73 -6.40 5.54
C LYS A 43 -2.86 -7.07 4.78
N VAL A 44 -4.08 -6.55 4.90
CA VAL A 44 -5.27 -7.09 4.23
C VAL A 44 -5.11 -7.03 2.71
N ILE A 45 -4.68 -5.90 2.15
CA ILE A 45 -4.56 -5.76 0.70
C ILE A 45 -3.42 -6.62 0.13
N LEU A 46 -2.30 -6.77 0.86
CA LEU A 46 -1.22 -7.68 0.46
C LEU A 46 -1.68 -9.14 0.47
N GLN A 47 -2.43 -9.57 1.50
CA GLN A 47 -3.00 -10.91 1.55
C GLN A 47 -4.01 -11.15 0.42
N TYR A 48 -4.84 -10.16 0.11
CA TYR A 48 -5.81 -10.21 -0.98
C TYR A 48 -5.14 -10.47 -2.35
N PHE A 49 -4.07 -9.74 -2.67
CA PHE A 49 -3.32 -9.95 -3.93
C PHE A 49 -2.36 -11.16 -3.90
N ALA A 50 -2.05 -11.68 -2.71
CA ALA A 50 -1.30 -12.91 -2.56
C ALA A 50 -2.14 -14.15 -2.89
N SER A 51 -3.44 -14.14 -2.55
CA SER A 51 -4.38 -15.26 -2.73
C SER A 51 -4.52 -15.71 -4.19
N ASP A 52 -4.76 -17.01 -4.37
CA ASP A 52 -4.97 -17.64 -5.68
C ASP A 52 -6.31 -17.23 -6.31
N ASN A 53 -7.35 -16.98 -5.50
CA ASN A 53 -8.68 -16.54 -5.94
C ASN A 53 -9.14 -15.27 -5.19
N PRO A 54 -8.62 -14.08 -5.54
CA PRO A 54 -8.97 -12.82 -4.86
C PRO A 54 -10.46 -12.48 -4.93
N GLN A 55 -11.16 -12.94 -5.97
CA GLN A 55 -12.57 -12.62 -6.20
C GLN A 55 -13.50 -13.24 -5.15
N ASP A 56 -13.12 -14.34 -4.51
CA ASP A 56 -13.98 -15.04 -3.54
C ASP A 56 -13.83 -14.51 -2.11
N ILE A 57 -12.77 -13.77 -1.83
CA ILE A 57 -12.47 -13.30 -0.47
C ILE A 57 -13.46 -12.22 -0.05
N ARG A 58 -14.05 -12.36 1.15
CA ARG A 58 -14.99 -11.38 1.71
C ARG A 58 -14.28 -10.54 2.76
N PHE A 59 -14.71 -9.28 2.90
CA PHE A 59 -14.16 -8.38 3.92
C PHE A 59 -14.26 -8.93 5.34
N ARG A 60 -15.35 -9.66 5.64
CA ARG A 60 -15.59 -10.30 6.96
C ARG A 60 -14.50 -11.30 7.35
N ASP A 61 -13.82 -11.90 6.38
CA ASP A 61 -12.77 -12.87 6.62
C ASP A 61 -11.53 -12.21 7.25
N PHE A 62 -11.35 -10.91 7.02
CA PHE A 62 -10.23 -10.13 7.57
C PHE A 62 -10.56 -9.43 8.89
N ILE A 63 -11.82 -9.07 9.15
CA ILE A 63 -12.24 -8.40 10.40
C ILE A 63 -11.86 -9.22 11.64
N LYS A 64 -11.89 -10.55 11.52
CA LYS A 64 -11.60 -11.48 12.62
C LYS A 64 -10.11 -11.61 12.96
N GLN A 65 -9.20 -11.01 12.18
CA GLN A 65 -7.78 -11.08 12.49
C GLN A 65 -7.47 -10.28 13.77
N VAL A 66 -6.73 -10.94 14.67
CA VAL A 66 -6.37 -10.39 15.99
C VAL A 66 -5.47 -9.17 15.84
N GLU A 67 -5.67 -8.25 16.77
CA GLU A 67 -5.12 -6.90 16.81
C GLU A 67 -3.58 -6.87 16.79
N GLU A 68 -3.01 -5.86 16.13
CA GLU A 68 -1.58 -5.76 15.92
C GLU A 68 -0.82 -5.30 17.18
N VAL A 69 0.42 -5.79 17.29
CA VAL A 69 1.43 -5.44 18.30
C VAL A 69 1.59 -3.92 18.42
N ALA A 70 1.92 -3.42 19.61
CA ALA A 70 2.06 -1.97 19.90
C ALA A 70 2.87 -1.18 18.85
N TYR A 71 3.92 -1.78 18.27
CA TYR A 71 4.73 -1.18 17.20
C TYR A 71 3.92 -0.85 15.94
N ALA A 72 2.97 -1.69 15.53
CA ALA A 72 2.16 -1.42 14.35
C ALA A 72 1.23 -0.21 14.52
N LYS A 73 0.76 0.03 15.76
CA LYS A 73 -0.01 1.23 16.12
C LYS A 73 0.86 2.49 15.99
N VAL A 74 2.12 2.44 16.45
CA VAL A 74 3.08 3.55 16.32
C VAL A 74 3.39 3.84 14.85
N ILE A 75 3.67 2.80 14.05
CA ILE A 75 3.95 2.95 12.62
C ILE A 75 2.75 3.56 11.89
N SER A 76 1.54 3.08 12.18
CA SER A 76 0.30 3.63 11.60
C SER A 76 0.07 5.09 11.99
N ALA A 77 0.36 5.47 13.24
CA ALA A 77 0.26 6.85 13.70
C ALA A 77 1.26 7.76 12.96
N MET A 78 2.50 7.32 12.77
CA MET A 78 3.50 8.03 11.97
C MET A 78 3.06 8.19 10.51
N MET A 79 2.54 7.13 9.90
CA MET A 79 1.96 7.21 8.56
C MET A 79 0.84 8.25 8.49
N THR A 80 -0.07 8.24 9.46
CA THR A 80 -1.19 9.19 9.50
C THR A 80 -0.70 10.62 9.64
N PHE A 81 0.29 10.86 10.51
CA PHE A 81 0.88 12.18 10.69
C PHE A 81 1.47 12.71 9.38
N PHE A 82 2.33 11.94 8.71
CA PHE A 82 2.96 12.37 7.46
C PHE A 82 1.97 12.47 6.30
N PHE A 83 0.98 11.58 6.23
CA PHE A 83 -0.12 11.67 5.27
C PHE A 83 -0.91 12.96 5.46
N SER A 84 -1.28 13.27 6.71
CA SER A 84 -2.04 14.47 7.04
C SER A 84 -1.23 15.74 6.77
N LEU A 85 0.07 15.73 7.06
CA LEU A 85 0.98 16.84 6.75
C LEU A 85 1.07 17.07 5.24
N GLY A 86 1.25 16.00 4.46
CA GLY A 86 1.27 16.05 3.00
C GLY A 86 -0.05 16.56 2.42
N LEU A 87 -1.18 16.00 2.89
CA LEU A 87 -2.52 16.39 2.47
C LEU A 87 -2.81 17.85 2.80
N THR A 88 -2.45 18.31 4.01
CA THR A 88 -2.62 19.71 4.42
C THR A 88 -1.78 20.64 3.56
N GLY A 89 -0.51 20.28 3.30
CA GLY A 89 0.35 21.04 2.38
C GLY A 89 -0.24 21.15 0.97
N TRP A 90 -0.78 20.05 0.44
CA TRP A 90 -1.47 20.05 -0.85
C TRP A 90 -2.71 20.93 -0.84
N LEU A 91 -3.62 20.76 0.13
CA LEU A 91 -4.84 21.57 0.23
C LEU A 91 -4.54 23.07 0.35
N LEU A 92 -3.52 23.43 1.14
CA LEU A 92 -3.08 24.81 1.25
C LEU A 92 -2.54 25.36 -0.08
N SER A 93 -1.82 24.54 -0.85
CA SER A 93 -1.32 24.96 -2.17
C SER A 93 -2.42 25.26 -3.19
N LEU A 94 -3.62 24.68 -3.02
CA LEU A 94 -4.79 24.98 -3.84
C LEU A 94 -5.36 26.38 -3.56
N VAL A 95 -5.17 26.88 -2.34
CA VAL A 95 -5.70 28.18 -1.89
C VAL A 95 -4.65 29.27 -2.06
N ASN A 96 -3.42 29.03 -1.60
CA ASN A 96 -2.32 29.97 -1.69
C ASN A 96 -0.99 29.22 -1.86
N ILE A 97 -0.34 29.45 -2.99
CA ILE A 97 0.94 28.84 -3.32
C ILE A 97 2.03 29.51 -2.47
N SER A 98 2.47 28.83 -1.42
CA SER A 98 3.49 29.31 -0.50
C SER A 98 4.64 28.31 -0.34
N GLN A 99 5.81 28.80 0.09
CA GLN A 99 6.94 27.92 0.41
C GLN A 99 6.58 26.92 1.52
N LEU A 100 5.77 27.34 2.50
CA LEU A 100 5.30 26.49 3.59
C LEU A 100 4.40 25.36 3.08
N SER A 101 3.43 25.65 2.19
CA SER A 101 2.56 24.62 1.61
C SER A 101 3.35 23.58 0.82
N PHE A 102 4.33 24.02 0.03
CA PHE A 102 5.22 23.09 -0.67
C PHE A 102 6.08 22.28 0.29
N ALA A 103 6.69 22.90 1.31
CA ALA A 103 7.51 22.19 2.28
C ALA A 103 6.71 21.09 3.01
N MET A 104 5.51 21.40 3.51
CA MET A 104 4.64 20.42 4.15
C MET A 104 4.23 19.30 3.19
N PHE A 105 3.90 19.65 1.94
CA PHE A 105 3.54 18.69 0.91
C PHE A 105 4.70 17.73 0.59
N TYR A 106 5.90 18.25 0.32
CA TYR A 106 7.06 17.43 -0.02
C TYR A 106 7.57 16.61 1.17
N ILE A 107 7.74 17.23 2.34
CA ILE A 107 8.24 16.53 3.53
C ILE A 107 7.24 15.47 3.97
N GLY A 108 5.95 15.84 4.10
CA GLY A 108 4.89 14.91 4.48
C GLY A 108 4.72 13.79 3.47
N GLY A 109 4.64 14.12 2.18
CA GLY A 109 4.47 13.15 1.10
C GLY A 109 5.64 12.17 1.00
N LEU A 110 6.89 12.66 0.97
CA LEU A 110 8.07 11.80 0.89
C LEU A 110 8.23 10.91 2.13
N ALA A 111 8.03 11.47 3.32
CA ALA A 111 8.09 10.68 4.56
C ALA A 111 6.99 9.61 4.59
N TRP A 112 5.77 9.95 4.15
CA TRP A 112 4.69 8.97 4.05
C TRP A 112 5.02 7.84 3.07
N LEU A 113 5.62 8.15 1.91
CA LEU A 113 6.08 7.16 0.95
C LEU A 113 7.17 6.24 1.53
N VAL A 114 8.12 6.78 2.29
CA VAL A 114 9.12 5.99 3.00
C VAL A 114 8.46 5.03 3.98
N TRP A 115 7.49 5.50 4.77
CA TRP A 115 6.76 4.65 5.70
C TRP A 115 5.92 3.58 4.99
N LEU A 116 5.30 3.90 3.85
CA LEU A 116 4.55 2.94 3.05
C LEU A 116 5.44 1.75 2.64
N VAL A 117 6.66 2.04 2.18
CA VAL A 117 7.65 0.99 1.85
C VAL A 117 8.04 0.19 3.09
N ILE A 118 8.35 0.86 4.20
CA ILE A 118 8.72 0.18 5.46
C ILE A 118 7.61 -0.79 5.89
N VAL A 119 6.34 -0.38 5.80
CA VAL A 119 5.22 -1.21 6.21
C VAL A 119 5.04 -2.43 5.31
N ILE A 120 5.27 -2.32 4.00
CA ILE A 120 5.22 -3.48 3.09
C ILE A 120 6.18 -4.57 3.55
N TYR A 121 7.41 -4.20 3.92
CA TYR A 121 8.41 -5.14 4.40
C TYR A 121 8.13 -5.61 5.84
N TYR A 122 7.61 -4.72 6.70
CA TYR A 122 7.17 -5.06 8.05
C TYR A 122 6.08 -6.14 8.05
N VAL A 123 5.08 -6.01 7.18
CA VAL A 123 4.01 -7.00 7.04
C VAL A 123 4.55 -8.32 6.47
N LYS A 124 5.57 -8.28 5.62
CA LYS A 124 6.17 -9.47 5.01
C LYS A 124 6.98 -10.32 6.01
N THR A 125 7.62 -9.69 6.99
CA THR A 125 8.53 -10.33 7.97
C THR A 125 7.85 -10.92 9.21
N GLN A 126 6.52 -11.09 9.18
CA GLN A 126 5.63 -11.44 10.30
C GLN A 126 5.91 -12.79 11.02
N SER A 127 6.99 -13.50 10.67
CA SER A 127 7.43 -14.74 11.31
C SER A 127 8.38 -14.54 12.51
N SER A 128 8.81 -13.32 12.81
CA SER A 128 9.77 -13.01 13.89
C SER A 128 9.15 -12.13 14.98
N SER A 129 9.54 -12.31 16.25
CA SER A 129 9.04 -11.55 17.40
C SER A 129 9.16 -10.03 17.19
N GLY A 130 8.23 -9.24 17.73
CA GLY A 130 7.95 -7.85 17.31
C GLY A 130 9.14 -6.87 17.21
N GLU A 131 10.12 -6.91 18.13
CA GLU A 131 11.34 -6.08 18.01
C GLU A 131 12.28 -6.58 16.92
N ASN A 132 12.42 -7.89 16.79
CA ASN A 132 13.17 -8.51 15.71
C ASN A 132 12.51 -8.26 14.34
N GLN A 133 11.19 -8.16 14.29
CA GLN A 133 10.44 -7.96 13.04
C GLN A 133 10.81 -6.65 12.34
N PHE A 134 10.88 -5.54 13.07
CA PHE A 134 11.24 -4.24 12.48
C PHE A 134 12.70 -4.25 11.99
N TYR A 135 13.62 -4.78 12.79
CA TYR A 135 15.02 -4.91 12.43
C TYR A 135 15.23 -5.79 11.19
N GLN A 136 14.58 -6.96 11.14
CA GLN A 136 14.62 -7.86 9.99
C GLN A 136 14.05 -7.20 8.71
N SER A 137 13.02 -6.36 8.85
CA SER A 137 12.47 -5.60 7.73
C SER A 137 13.48 -4.62 7.13
N LEU A 138 14.26 -3.94 7.96
CA LEU A 138 15.34 -3.05 7.50
C LEU A 138 16.47 -3.84 6.82
N LEU A 139 16.80 -5.03 7.34
CA LEU A 139 17.77 -5.91 6.69
C LEU A 139 17.28 -6.41 5.32
N GLU A 140 16.00 -6.76 5.19
CA GLU A 140 15.41 -7.11 3.88
C GLU A 140 15.42 -5.93 2.91
N ILE A 141 15.11 -4.72 3.37
CA ILE A 141 15.19 -3.49 2.58
C ILE A 141 16.61 -3.29 2.04
N LYS A 142 17.63 -3.51 2.87
CA LYS A 142 19.03 -3.41 2.44
C LYS A 142 19.39 -4.46 1.40
N LYS A 143 18.91 -5.70 1.55
CA LYS A 143 19.18 -6.80 0.60
C LYS A 143 18.49 -6.59 -0.75
N ASP A 144 17.26 -6.07 -0.74
CA ASP A 144 16.42 -5.87 -1.93
C ASP A 144 16.36 -4.39 -2.37
N PHE A 145 17.46 -3.64 -2.21
CA PHE A 145 17.47 -2.17 -2.39
C PHE A 145 16.94 -1.70 -3.76
N GLN A 146 17.25 -2.42 -4.84
CA GLN A 146 16.72 -2.10 -6.17
C GLN A 146 15.19 -2.24 -6.24
N LYS A 147 14.61 -3.27 -5.62
CA LYS A 147 13.15 -3.44 -5.56
C LYS A 147 12.51 -2.36 -4.71
N VAL A 148 13.15 -2.00 -3.60
CA VAL A 148 12.73 -0.92 -2.71
C VAL A 148 12.63 0.39 -3.48
N ILE A 149 13.66 0.75 -4.26
CA ILE A 149 13.64 1.94 -5.10
C ILE A 149 12.50 1.87 -6.12
N PHE A 150 12.29 0.72 -6.76
CA PHE A 150 11.22 0.58 -7.75
C PHE A 150 9.82 0.73 -7.13
N ILE A 151 9.58 0.10 -5.98
CA ILE A 151 8.32 0.21 -5.21
C ILE A 151 8.08 1.66 -4.76
N PHE A 152 9.15 2.35 -4.34
CA PHE A 152 9.10 3.77 -3.97
C PHE A 152 8.78 4.67 -5.16
N LEU A 153 9.50 4.51 -6.28
CA LEU A 153 9.28 5.29 -7.49
C LEU A 153 7.89 5.08 -8.07
N LEU A 154 7.39 3.83 -8.03
CA LEU A 154 6.02 3.52 -8.43
C LEU A 154 5.01 4.32 -7.58
N ALA A 155 5.18 4.30 -6.25
CA ALA A 155 4.32 5.05 -5.34
C ALA A 155 4.41 6.56 -5.59
N PHE A 156 5.62 7.07 -5.82
CA PHE A 156 5.87 8.49 -6.13
C PHE A 156 5.16 8.93 -7.42
N ILE A 157 5.28 8.15 -8.50
CA ILE A 157 4.60 8.43 -9.77
C ILE A 157 3.09 8.43 -9.58
N PHE A 158 2.55 7.47 -8.82
CA PHE A 158 1.13 7.43 -8.52
C PHE A 158 0.66 8.65 -7.73
N VAL A 159 1.38 9.03 -6.66
CA VAL A 159 1.07 10.24 -5.88
C VAL A 159 1.07 11.46 -6.80
N TRP A 160 2.10 11.60 -7.65
CA TRP A 160 2.17 12.69 -8.62
C TRP A 160 0.97 12.73 -9.60
N LEU A 161 0.58 11.58 -10.15
CA LEU A 161 -0.56 11.47 -11.08
C LEU A 161 -1.90 11.74 -10.41
N THR A 162 -2.10 11.23 -9.19
CA THR A 162 -3.35 11.43 -8.43
C THR A 162 -3.55 12.88 -8.02
N LEU A 163 -2.47 13.60 -7.70
CA LEU A 163 -2.49 15.02 -7.35
C LEU A 163 -2.81 15.94 -8.52
N THR A 164 -2.40 15.57 -9.73
CA THR A 164 -2.50 16.44 -10.92
C THR A 164 -3.81 16.28 -11.69
N LYS A 165 -4.56 15.19 -11.47
CA LYS A 165 -5.67 14.81 -12.35
C LYS A 165 -7.03 14.69 -11.65
N THR A 166 -7.15 13.97 -10.52
CA THR A 166 -8.47 13.67 -9.92
C THR A 166 -8.38 13.02 -8.54
N MET A 167 -9.25 13.43 -7.59
CA MET A 167 -9.45 12.76 -6.29
C MET A 167 -9.80 11.27 -6.40
N LEU A 168 -10.46 10.85 -7.48
CA LEU A 168 -10.72 9.43 -7.80
C LEU A 168 -9.44 8.59 -7.87
N GLY A 169 -8.32 9.20 -8.25
CA GLY A 169 -7.02 8.54 -8.25
C GLY A 169 -6.59 8.08 -6.87
N TRP A 170 -6.87 8.85 -5.81
CA TRP A 170 -6.57 8.46 -4.43
C TRP A 170 -7.41 7.27 -3.96
N LEU A 171 -8.68 7.22 -4.38
CA LEU A 171 -9.56 6.09 -4.05
C LEU A 171 -9.08 4.79 -4.71
N LEU A 172 -8.62 4.86 -5.97
CA LEU A 172 -8.15 3.70 -6.72
C LEU A 172 -6.69 3.33 -6.46
N PHE A 173 -5.89 4.25 -5.91
CA PHE A 173 -4.46 4.09 -5.68
C PHE A 173 -4.09 2.78 -4.98
N PRO A 174 -4.69 2.41 -3.82
CA PRO A 174 -4.25 1.23 -3.09
C PRO A 174 -4.35 -0.04 -3.95
N GLY A 175 -5.47 -0.27 -4.63
CA GLY A 175 -5.66 -1.44 -5.48
C GLY A 175 -4.66 -1.53 -6.61
N ILE A 176 -4.40 -0.43 -7.32
CA ILE A 176 -3.46 -0.44 -8.46
C ILE A 176 -2.03 -0.63 -7.95
N TYR A 177 -1.65 0.12 -6.92
CA TYR A 177 -0.32 0.10 -6.35
C TYR A 177 0.01 -1.29 -5.78
N PHE A 178 -0.83 -1.83 -4.91
CA PHE A 178 -0.57 -3.12 -4.27
C PHE A 178 -0.70 -4.31 -5.23
N TYR A 179 -1.51 -4.20 -6.30
CA TYR A 179 -1.50 -5.17 -7.39
C TYR A 179 -0.12 -5.23 -8.06
N LEU A 180 0.47 -4.08 -8.39
CA LEU A 180 1.78 -3.99 -9.01
C LEU A 180 2.89 -4.46 -8.06
N VAL A 181 2.85 -4.04 -6.79
CA VAL A 181 3.79 -4.52 -5.75
C VAL A 181 3.74 -6.04 -5.65
N GLY A 182 2.55 -6.65 -5.59
CA GLY A 182 2.39 -8.10 -5.55
C GLY A 182 2.96 -8.79 -6.78
N ARG A 183 2.84 -8.20 -7.97
CA ARG A 183 3.45 -8.72 -9.21
C ARG A 183 4.97 -8.62 -9.18
N ILE A 184 5.53 -7.49 -8.77
CA ILE A 184 6.99 -7.27 -8.66
C ILE A 184 7.60 -8.27 -7.69
N GLN A 185 6.94 -8.50 -6.54
CA GLN A 185 7.38 -9.49 -5.56
C GLN A 185 7.28 -10.93 -6.10
N LYS A 186 6.25 -11.27 -6.89
CA LYS A 186 6.08 -12.62 -7.49
C LYS A 186 7.02 -12.88 -8.69
N VAL A 187 7.38 -11.87 -9.49
CA VAL A 187 8.11 -12.03 -10.78
C VAL A 187 9.57 -12.49 -10.64
N GLN A 188 10.25 -12.28 -9.51
CA GLN A 188 11.64 -12.73 -9.33
C GLN A 188 11.81 -14.09 -8.61
N PHE A 189 10.75 -14.72 -8.11
CA PHE A 189 10.81 -16.09 -7.58
C PHE A 189 10.86 -17.18 -8.66
N LYS A 190 10.70 -16.82 -9.94
CA LYS A 190 11.00 -17.73 -11.07
C LYS A 190 12.46 -17.69 -11.53
N GLY A 191 13.29 -16.82 -10.94
CA GLY A 191 14.69 -16.61 -11.36
C GLY A 191 15.75 -17.36 -10.56
N VAL A 192 15.39 -18.07 -9.49
CA VAL A 192 16.33 -18.92 -8.72
C VAL A 192 15.74 -20.32 -8.62
N LYS A 193 15.82 -21.03 -9.74
CA LYS A 193 15.96 -22.49 -9.74
C LYS A 193 17.28 -22.82 -10.40
N SER A 194 18.29 -23.09 -9.58
CA SER A 194 19.30 -24.12 -9.81
C SER A 194 19.84 -24.54 -8.46
#